data_AF-A0A7J7ME85-F1
#
_entry.id   AF-A0A7J7ME85-F1
#
_cell.length_a   1.000
_cell.length_b   1.000
_cell.length_c   1.000
_cell.angle_alpha   90.00
_cell.angle_beta   90.00
_cell.angle_gamma   90.00
#
_symmetry.space_group_name_H-M   'P 1'
#
loop_
_entity.id
_entity.type
_entity.pdbx_description
1 polymer ?
#
loop_
_entity_poly.entity_id
_entity_poly.type
_entity_poly.pdbx_seq_one_letter_code
_entity_poly.pdbx_strand_id
1 'polypeptide(L)' 'QVYDVTKFLEDNPGGNEILLSTGGKDTIDNFEDVSHSSSVRAMMDEYYVVEIDSSTIPTKQKSTPSKQP' A
#
# COMPACT_ATOMS: atom_id res chain seq x y z
N GLN A 1 3.10 4.14 9.29
CA GLN A 1 2.97 5.07 8.15
C GLN A 1 1.62 4.91 7.47
N VAL A 2 0.96 6.03 7.17
CA VAL A 2 -0.25 6.17 6.36
C VAL A 2 0.08 7.04 5.17
N TYR A 3 -0.36 6.62 3.97
CA TYR A 3 -0.17 7.35 2.73
C TYR A 3 -1.53 7.61 2.06
N ASP A 4 -1.79 8.86 1.66
CA ASP A 4 -2.99 9.23 0.88
C ASP A 4 -2.64 9.28 -0.60
N VAL A 5 -2.89 8.15 -1.27
CA VAL A 5 -2.64 7.97 -2.70
C VAL A 5 -3.87 8.28 -3.56
N THR A 6 -4.90 8.97 -3.02
CA THR A 6 -6.13 9.28 -3.75
C THR A 6 -5.85 10.03 -5.06
N LYS A 7 -4.86 10.92 -5.06
CA LYS A 7 -4.43 11.67 -6.24
C LYS A 7 -3.65 10.83 -7.25
N PHE A 8 -3.09 9.70 -6.83
CA PHE A 8 -2.27 8.81 -7.65
C PHE A 8 -3.08 7.66 -8.28
N LEU A 9 -4.38 7.54 -7.98
CA LEU A 9 -5.20 6.42 -8.44
C LEU A 9 -5.15 6.24 -9.95
N GLU A 10 -5.31 7.32 -10.73
CA GLU A 10 -5.32 7.26 -12.20
C GLU A 10 -3.92 7.18 -12.81
N ASP A 11 -2.90 7.65 -12.08
CA ASP A 11 -1.50 7.64 -12.51
C ASP A 11 -0.78 6.33 -12.16
N ASN A 12 -1.42 5.43 -11.40
CA ASN A 12 -0.84 4.16 -11.00
C ASN A 12 -0.72 3.21 -12.22
N PRO A 13 0.51 2.85 -12.66
CA PRO A 13 0.71 1.97 -13.81
C PRO A 13 0.12 0.56 -13.63
N GLY A 14 -0.06 0.12 -12.38
CA GLY A 14 -0.70 -1.15 -12.02
C GLY A 14 -2.24 -1.10 -11.96
N GLY A 15 -2.84 0.05 -12.29
CA GLY A 15 -4.29 0.27 -12.22
C GLY A 15 -4.78 0.71 -10.82
N ASN A 16 -5.92 1.39 -10.77
CA ASN A 16 -6.51 1.87 -9.50
C ASN A 16 -7.18 0.77 -8.68
N GLU A 17 -7.56 -0.36 -9.30
CA GLU A 17 -8.32 -1.44 -8.65
C GLU A 17 -7.61 -2.02 -7.43
N ILE A 18 -6.29 -2.19 -7.50
CA ILE A 18 -5.51 -2.72 -6.38
C ILE A 18 -5.45 -1.73 -5.21
N LEU A 19 -5.36 -0.44 -5.49
CA LEU A 19 -5.35 0.61 -4.45
C LEU A 19 -6.72 0.74 -3.78
N LEU A 20 -7.80 0.64 -4.56
CA LEU A 20 -9.18 0.68 -4.04
C LEU A 20 -9.51 -0.57 -3.21
N SER A 21 -9.08 -1.75 -3.64
CA SER A 21 -9.30 -3.02 -2.91
C SER A 21 -8.55 -3.09 -1.58
N THR A 22 -7.41 -2.40 -1.51
CA THR A 22 -6.51 -2.41 -0.35
C THR A 22 -6.60 -1.16 0.52
N GLY A 23 -7.43 -0.18 0.14
CA GLY A 23 -7.63 1.06 0.88
C GLY A 23 -8.00 0.83 2.34
N GLY A 24 -7.31 1.52 3.25
CA GLY A 24 -7.53 1.42 4.69
C GLY A 24 -6.99 0.13 5.34
N LYS A 25 -6.21 -0.69 4.62
CA LYS A 25 -5.60 -1.92 5.13
C LYS A 25 -4.07 -1.80 5.10
N ASP A 26 -3.38 -2.68 5.82
CA ASP A 26 -1.93 -2.85 5.65
C ASP A 26 -1.66 -3.49 4.29
N THR A 27 -0.98 -2.76 3.42
CA THR A 27 -0.68 -3.15 2.03
C THR A 27 0.78 -3.50 1.82
N ILE A 28 1.59 -3.58 2.89
CA ILE A 28 3.04 -3.75 2.78
C ILE A 28 3.38 -5.06 2.05
N ASP A 29 2.62 -6.12 2.27
CA ASP A 29 2.82 -7.41 1.62
C ASP A 29 2.57 -7.32 0.11
N ASN A 30 1.43 -6.73 -0.28
CA ASN A 30 1.08 -6.48 -1.68
C ASN A 30 2.10 -5.56 -2.38
N PHE A 31 2.61 -4.56 -1.67
CA PHE A 31 3.56 -3.61 -2.23
C PHE A 31 4.95 -4.25 -2.47
N GLU A 32 5.41 -5.09 -1.54
CA GLU A 32 6.69 -5.81 -1.65
C GLU A 32 6.64 -6.94 -2.69
N ASP A 33 5.50 -7.64 -2.85
CA ASP A 33 5.33 -8.74 -3.83
C ASP A 33 5.57 -8.27 -5.27
N VAL A 34 5.17 -7.03 -5.58
CA VAL A 34 5.38 -6.42 -6.91
C VAL A 34 6.82 -5.90 -7.10
N SER A 35 7.65 -5.89 -6.05
CA SER A 35 9.06 -5.45 -6.10
C SER A 35 9.25 -4.09 -6.78
N HIS A 36 8.49 -3.08 -6.32
CA HIS A 36 8.58 -1.72 -6.84
C HIS A 36 10.00 -1.15 -6.77
N SER A 37 10.38 -0.37 -7.78
CA SER A 37 11.70 0.25 -7.86
C SER A 37 11.92 1.26 -6.72
N SER A 38 13.19 1.55 -6.41
CA SER A 38 13.55 2.57 -5.41
C SER A 38 12.97 3.94 -5.72
N SER A 39 12.75 4.26 -7.00
CA SER A 39 12.10 5.51 -7.42
C SER A 39 10.64 5.58 -6.98
N VAL A 40 9.90 4.46 -7.01
CA VAL A 40 8.51 4.42 -6.55
C VAL A 40 8.45 4.59 -5.03
N ARG A 41 9.39 3.98 -4.30
CA ARG A 41 9.50 4.18 -2.86
C ARG A 41 9.77 5.64 -2.49
N ALA A 42 10.63 6.33 -3.25
CA ALA A 42 10.86 7.75 -3.06
C ALA A 42 9.62 8.61 -3.38
N MET A 43 8.80 8.22 -4.36
CA MET A 43 7.55 8.94 -4.65
C MET A 43 6.51 8.79 -3.54
N MET A 44 6.54 7.72 -2.74
CA MET A 44 5.60 7.55 -1.61
C MET A 44 5.73 8.66 -0.58
N ASP A 45 6.92 9.24 -0.41
CA ASP A 45 7.16 10.33 0.53
C ASP A 45 6.25 11.55 0.23
N GLU A 46 5.87 11.78 -1.03
CA GLU A 46 4.95 12.86 -1.41
C GLU A 46 3.51 12.64 -0.94
N TYR A 47 3.13 11.37 -0.71
CA TYR A 47 1.79 10.97 -0.26
C TYR A 47 1.74 10.66 1.23
N TYR A 48 2.85 10.83 1.96
CA TYR A 48 2.91 10.56 3.39
C TYR A 48 1.98 11.49 4.18
N VAL A 49 1.17 10.91 5.07
CA VAL A 49 0.25 11.64 5.93
C VAL A 49 0.72 11.64 7.37
N VAL A 50 0.96 10.45 7.94
CA VAL A 50 1.26 10.30 9.37
C VAL A 50 1.89 8.94 9.71
N GLU A 51 2.57 8.85 10.85
CA GLU A 51 2.96 7.59 11.45
C GLU A 51 1.77 6.93 12.17
N ILE A 52 1.70 5.59 12.12
CA ILE A 52 0.72 4.85 12.92
C ILE A 52 1.41 4.41 14.19
N ASP A 53 0.74 4.57 15.34
CA ASP A 53 1.21 3.99 16.59
C ASP A 53 1.19 2.46 16.50
N SER A 54 2.36 1.85 16.55
CA SER A 54 2.54 0.40 16.45
C SER A 54 1.81 -0.36 17.57
N SER A 55 1.53 0.28 18.72
CA SER A 55 0.72 -0.30 19.79
C SER A 55 -0.75 -0.47 19.41
N THR A 56 -1.23 0.24 18.40
CA THR A 56 -2.62 0.19 17.94
C THR A 56 -2.83 -0.80 16.80
N ILE A 57 -1.73 -1.29 16.20
CA ILE A 57 -1.78 -2.26 15.12
C ILE A 57 -2.03 -3.65 15.71
N PRO A 58 -3.16 -4.31 15.40
CA PRO A 58 -3.37 -5.69 15.82
C PRO A 58 -2.24 -6.57 15.28
N THR A 59 -1.60 -7.36 16.16
CA THR A 59 -0.53 -8.29 15.75
C THR A 59 -1.05 -9.23 14.66
N LYS A 60 -0.53 -9.07 13.43
CA LYS A 60 -0.98 -9.62 12.14
C LYS A 60 -1.74 -10.96 12.18
N GLN A 61 -2.96 -10.96 11.62
CA GLN A 61 -3.50 -12.14 10.92
C GLN A 61 -2.70 -12.31 9.62
N LYS A 62 -2.19 -13.52 9.36
CA LYS A 62 -1.53 -13.88 8.10
C LYS A 62 -2.56 -13.78 6.96
N SER A 63 -2.51 -12.73 6.17
CA SER A 63 -3.25 -12.65 4.92
C SER A 63 -2.64 -13.65 3.94
N THR A 64 -3.39 -14.69 3.58
CA THR A 64 -3.03 -15.59 2.48
C THR A 64 -3.10 -14.82 1.15
N PRO A 65 -2.11 -14.94 0.25
CA PRO A 65 -2.18 -14.29 -1.05
C PRO A 65 -3.36 -14.91 -1.82
N SER A 66 -4.35 -14.08 -2.17
CA SER A 66 -5.36 -14.49 -3.14
C SER A 66 -4.65 -14.66 -4.47
N LYS A 67 -4.53 -15.89 -4.94
CA LYS A 67 -4.18 -16.21 -6.32
C LYS A 67 -5.13 -15.44 -7.23
N GLN A 68 -4.60 -14.46 -7.94
CA GLN A 68 -5.26 -13.89 -9.10
C GLN A 68 -5.31 -15.00 -10.18
N PRO A 69 -6.48 -15.29 -10.80
CA PRO A 69 -6.66 -16.35 -11.78
C PRO A 69 -5.93 -16.10 -13.10
#